data_AF-A0A370EES9-F1
#
_entry.id   AF-A0A370EES9-F1
#
_cell.length_a   1.000
_cell.length_b   1.000
_cell.length_c   1.000
_cell.angle_alpha   90.00
_cell.angle_beta   90.00
_cell.angle_gamma   90.00
#
_symmetry.space_group_name_H-M   'P 1'
#
loop_
_entity.id
_entity.type
_entity.pdbx_description
1 polymer ?
#
loop_
_entity_poly.entity_id
_entity_poly.type
_entity_poly.pdbx_seq_one_letter_code
_entity_poly.pdbx_strand_id
1 'polypeptide(L)'
;MPTILRLVKTAYETAYDLNSYKKQYSEPKIEDCGGDLSQRWYVYYSFRNPDTGKLQRQTPIYTGLSQHKTITDRRAAAEVLRKTVKNILEGGFNPYVENETDEERLEKMTVSDALDYALRIGKNTWSETSYPDLKSRVTQFKVWLNNNGHKERYITAVTKKTVIRYLNTILERSSASNRNNTKNTLSAAFGILTDNEIIPANFIKDIKQLKSTPERHRSYTTTQENDLYNYLLENDPLLLLYVKFVCYNFLRPVEVNRLRVKDLDLKDKTIIFKEKNKPIKTKYLPSILYKELYNLPLGEPDDFIFTPTGVGKWDANDRSRRDHFSKRFKLVKDKFGLDEEYGIYSFRHTFITKLYNALIKKLTPDDAMSHLMTITGHATQAALKKYLRKTDSFKPKDWSEYFEK
;
A
#
# COMPACT_ATOMS: atom_id res chain seq x y z
N MET A 1 5.54 -32.91 19.02
CA MET A 1 5.99 -31.75 19.82
C MET A 1 7.48 -31.55 19.60
N PRO A 2 7.99 -30.34 19.32
CA PRO A 2 9.43 -30.13 19.36
C PRO A 2 9.87 -30.27 20.81
N THR A 3 10.78 -31.20 21.09
CA THR A 3 11.40 -31.36 22.41
C THR A 3 12.10 -30.07 22.80
N ILE A 4 12.07 -29.72 24.09
CA ILE A 4 12.82 -28.59 24.67
C ILE A 4 14.28 -28.59 24.17
N LEU A 5 14.89 -29.76 24.00
CA LEU A 5 16.24 -29.93 23.45
C LEU A 5 16.44 -29.37 22.03
N ARG A 6 15.40 -29.39 21.18
CA ARG A 6 15.45 -28.86 19.80
C ARG A 6 15.30 -27.35 19.75
N LEU A 7 14.46 -26.78 20.61
CA LEU A 7 14.35 -25.33 20.83
C LEU A 7 15.63 -24.79 21.49
N VAL A 8 16.20 -25.56 22.41
CA VAL A 8 17.48 -25.26 23.06
C VAL A 8 18.64 -25.40 22.07
N LYS A 9 18.64 -26.34 21.11
CA LYS A 9 19.70 -26.43 20.07
C LYS A 9 19.69 -25.24 19.10
N THR A 10 18.50 -24.75 18.71
CA THR A 10 18.41 -23.48 17.94
C THR A 10 18.78 -22.28 18.79
N ALA A 11 18.53 -22.35 20.11
CA ALA A 11 19.05 -21.42 21.10
C ALA A 11 20.55 -21.64 21.42
N TYR A 12 21.16 -22.78 21.06
CA TYR A 12 22.54 -23.16 21.39
C TYR A 12 23.53 -22.63 20.36
N GLU A 13 23.10 -22.52 19.11
CA GLU A 13 23.74 -21.64 18.12
C GLU A 13 23.69 -20.15 18.56
N THR A 14 22.75 -19.79 19.45
CA THR A 14 22.67 -18.49 20.14
C THR A 14 23.24 -18.51 21.56
N ALA A 15 23.68 -19.65 22.11
CA ALA A 15 24.16 -19.78 23.49
C ALA A 15 25.66 -19.51 23.62
N TYR A 16 26.40 -19.43 22.51
CA TYR A 16 27.71 -18.80 22.50
C TYR A 16 27.64 -17.31 22.90
N ASP A 17 26.46 -16.68 22.82
CA ASP A 17 26.24 -15.27 23.17
C ASP A 17 25.72 -15.02 24.61
N LEU A 18 25.29 -16.05 25.34
CA LEU A 18 24.80 -15.87 26.72
C LEU A 18 25.91 -16.08 27.77
N ASN A 19 26.88 -16.95 27.50
CA ASN A 19 28.10 -17.06 28.32
C ASN A 19 29.16 -15.99 28.00
N SER A 20 28.93 -15.15 26.97
CA SER A 20 29.85 -14.09 26.53
C SER A 20 29.44 -12.68 26.97
N TYR A 21 28.29 -12.51 27.65
CA TYR A 21 27.78 -11.20 28.10
C TYR A 21 28.60 -10.64 29.28
N LYS A 22 29.86 -10.33 29.02
CA LYS A 22 30.76 -9.68 29.96
C LYS A 22 30.43 -8.19 30.00
N LYS A 23 30.29 -7.61 31.19
CA LYS A 23 30.09 -6.15 31.36
C LYS A 23 31.14 -5.39 30.53
N GLN A 24 30.69 -4.51 29.63
CA GLN A 24 31.56 -3.83 28.66
C GLN A 24 32.31 -2.64 29.28
N TYR A 25 31.79 -2.03 30.34
CA TYR A 25 32.44 -0.91 31.03
C TYR A 25 32.26 -0.98 32.55
N SER A 26 33.10 -0.26 33.30
CA SER A 26 32.90 -0.04 34.74
C SER A 26 31.97 1.15 34.99
N GLU A 27 31.25 1.18 36.13
CA GLU A 27 30.54 2.40 36.53
C GLU A 27 31.52 3.60 36.58
N PRO A 28 31.16 4.76 36.01
CA PRO A 28 31.98 5.96 36.12
C PRO A 28 32.17 6.40 37.57
N LYS A 29 33.39 6.82 37.89
CA LYS A 29 33.80 7.26 39.24
C LYS A 29 34.40 8.66 39.18
N ILE A 30 34.29 9.38 40.29
CA ILE A 30 34.88 10.71 40.49
C ILE A 30 36.19 10.53 41.24
N GLU A 31 37.24 11.18 40.77
CA GLU A 31 38.45 11.46 41.54
C GLU A 31 38.41 12.92 41.97
N ASP A 32 38.24 13.16 43.27
CA ASP A 32 38.12 14.51 43.86
C ASP A 32 39.39 14.94 44.62
N CYS A 33 40.48 14.17 44.56
CA CYS A 33 41.76 14.49 45.20
C CYS A 33 41.63 14.86 46.68
N GLY A 34 40.67 14.26 47.39
CA GLY A 34 40.42 14.57 48.81
C GLY A 34 39.83 15.96 49.07
N GLY A 35 39.28 16.63 48.05
CA GLY A 35 38.76 17.99 48.17
C GLY A 35 39.76 19.09 47.81
N ASP A 36 40.98 18.74 47.41
CA ASP A 36 42.02 19.71 47.05
C ASP A 36 41.70 20.43 45.73
N LEU A 37 41.41 21.72 45.81
CA LEU A 37 41.03 22.55 44.67
C LEU A 37 42.21 22.92 43.75
N SER A 38 43.45 22.75 44.20
CA SER A 38 44.66 22.98 43.41
C SER A 38 44.95 21.83 42.43
N GLN A 39 44.40 20.65 42.70
CA GLN A 39 44.56 19.46 41.87
C GLN A 39 43.45 19.33 40.81
N ARG A 40 43.74 18.56 39.76
CA ARG A 40 42.81 18.33 38.65
C ARG A 40 41.88 17.17 38.98
N TRP A 41 40.63 17.50 39.28
CA TRP A 41 39.57 16.51 39.45
C TRP A 41 39.15 15.97 38.10
N TYR A 42 38.69 14.72 38.07
CA TYR A 42 38.23 14.09 36.83
C TYR A 42 37.21 12.97 37.08
N VAL A 43 36.48 12.63 36.03
CA VAL A 43 35.67 11.41 35.98
C VAL A 43 36.42 10.37 35.16
N TYR A 44 36.42 9.13 35.62
CA TYR A 44 37.07 8.01 34.91
C TYR A 44 36.19 6.77 34.90
N TYR A 45 36.44 5.93 33.91
CA TYR A 45 35.84 4.61 33.75
C TYR A 45 36.84 3.70 33.02
N SER A 46 36.57 2.40 33.06
CA SER A 46 37.27 1.41 32.27
C SER A 46 36.32 0.83 31.24
N PHE A 47 36.82 0.52 30.04
CA PHE A 47 36.09 -0.15 28.97
C PHE A 47 36.81 -1.44 28.59
N ARG A 48 36.06 -2.44 28.14
CA ARG A 48 36.59 -3.75 27.78
C ARG A 48 37.31 -3.60 26.45
N ASN A 49 38.63 -3.70 26.50
CA ASN A 49 39.45 -3.66 25.30
C ASN A 49 39.11 -4.89 24.43
N PRO A 50 38.78 -4.69 23.14
CA PRO A 50 38.33 -5.76 22.26
C PRO A 50 39.42 -6.81 22.00
N ASP A 51 40.69 -6.40 21.91
CA ASP A 51 41.82 -7.27 21.60
C ASP A 51 42.24 -8.14 22.81
N THR A 52 42.22 -7.55 24.00
CA THR A 52 42.70 -8.21 25.23
C THR A 52 41.57 -8.80 26.07
N GLY A 53 40.32 -8.42 25.79
CA GLY A 53 39.13 -8.84 26.54
C GLY A 53 39.09 -8.38 28.00
N LYS A 54 40.01 -7.53 28.46
CA LYS A 54 40.11 -7.01 29.84
C LYS A 54 39.56 -5.59 29.93
N LEU A 55 39.03 -5.21 31.10
CA LEU A 55 38.66 -3.82 31.38
C LEU A 55 39.94 -2.98 31.51
N GLN A 56 40.13 -2.03 30.61
CA GLN A 56 41.24 -1.08 30.62
C GLN A 56 40.73 0.33 30.92
N ARG A 57 41.47 1.05 31.76
CA ARG A 57 41.13 2.42 32.15
C ARG A 57 41.25 3.34 30.94
N GLN A 58 40.18 4.09 30.66
CA GLN A 58 40.14 5.05 29.58
C GLN A 58 40.72 6.40 30.01
N THR A 59 41.02 7.26 29.04
CA THR A 59 41.53 8.62 29.28
C THR A 59 40.59 9.37 30.25
N PRO A 60 41.13 9.91 31.36
CA PRO A 60 40.30 10.64 32.31
C PRO A 60 39.66 11.90 31.71
N ILE A 61 38.44 12.21 32.14
CA ILE A 61 37.64 13.32 31.61
C ILE A 61 37.68 14.46 32.63
N TYR A 62 38.34 15.57 32.27
CA TYR A 62 38.58 16.72 33.13
C TYR A 62 37.61 17.90 32.90
N THR A 63 36.78 17.81 31.86
CA THR A 63 36.07 18.95 31.27
C THR A 63 35.19 19.71 32.28
N GLY A 64 35.36 21.03 32.34
CA GLY A 64 34.50 21.96 33.08
C GLY A 64 34.69 22.01 34.61
N LEU A 65 35.34 21.01 35.22
CA LEU A 65 35.41 20.92 36.68
C LEU A 65 36.24 22.03 37.35
N SER A 66 37.34 22.47 36.72
CA SER A 66 38.25 23.49 37.27
C SER A 66 37.67 24.92 37.33
N GLN A 67 36.53 25.14 36.66
CA GLN A 67 35.82 26.42 36.66
C GLN A 67 35.11 26.68 37.98
N HIS A 68 34.66 25.62 38.66
CA HIS A 68 34.00 25.70 39.96
C HIS A 68 35.03 25.92 41.06
N LYS A 69 34.91 27.03 41.82
CA LYS A 69 35.91 27.50 42.80
C LYS A 69 35.68 27.04 44.24
N THR A 70 34.53 26.43 44.54
CA THR A 70 34.23 25.85 45.85
C THR A 70 34.19 24.32 45.76
N ILE A 71 34.50 23.65 46.89
CA ILE A 71 34.45 22.18 46.98
C ILE A 71 33.02 21.68 46.70
N THR A 72 32.02 22.36 47.24
CA THR A 72 30.61 22.01 47.08
C THR A 72 30.17 22.08 45.62
N ASP A 73 30.47 23.20 44.93
CA ASP A 73 30.08 23.38 43.53
C ASP A 73 30.84 22.43 42.60
N ARG A 74 32.13 22.19 42.86
CA ARG A 74 32.94 21.28 42.06
C ARG A 74 32.49 19.83 42.23
N ARG A 75 32.05 19.42 43.42
CA ARG A 75 31.40 18.10 43.65
C ARG A 75 30.08 17.96 42.92
N ALA A 76 29.23 18.99 42.95
CA ALA A 76 27.97 18.98 42.20
C ALA A 76 28.21 18.85 40.69
N ALA A 77 29.17 19.60 40.15
CA ALA A 77 29.57 19.52 38.74
C ALA A 77 30.18 18.15 38.37
N ALA A 78 31.01 17.58 39.25
CA ALA A 78 31.59 16.25 39.06
C ALA A 78 30.51 15.16 39.03
N GLU A 79 29.46 15.30 39.84
CA GLU A 79 28.33 14.36 39.84
C GLU A 79 27.48 14.48 38.56
N VAL A 80 27.26 15.70 38.06
CA VAL A 80 26.62 15.90 36.74
C VAL A 80 27.46 15.23 35.65
N LEU A 81 28.77 15.49 35.62
CA LEU A 81 29.67 14.89 34.64
C LEU A 81 29.67 13.36 34.73
N ARG A 82 29.68 12.80 35.95
CA ARG A 82 29.60 11.35 36.19
C ARG A 82 28.33 10.75 35.59
N LYS A 83 27.17 11.37 35.83
CA LYS A 83 25.88 10.95 35.27
C LYS A 83 25.85 11.06 33.75
N THR A 84 26.40 12.12 33.19
CA THR A 84 26.50 12.30 31.74
C THR A 84 27.35 11.20 31.10
N VAL A 85 28.53 10.91 31.65
CA VAL A 85 29.39 9.83 31.17
C VAL A 85 28.68 8.47 31.26
N LYS A 86 27.94 8.24 32.35
CA LYS A 86 27.13 7.02 32.51
C LYS A 86 26.07 6.89 31.41
N ASN A 87 25.30 7.94 31.15
CA ASN A 87 24.28 7.93 30.10
C ASN A 87 24.87 7.70 28.71
N ILE A 88 26.05 8.26 28.42
CA ILE A 88 26.77 8.04 27.15
C ILE A 88 27.17 6.57 26.99
N LEU A 89 27.65 5.94 28.06
CA LEU A 89 28.01 4.51 28.06
C LEU A 89 26.79 3.60 27.98
N GLU A 90 25.69 3.93 28.66
CA GLU A 90 24.40 3.25 28.53
C GLU A 90 23.80 3.41 27.11
N GLY A 91 24.08 4.55 26.46
CA GLY A 91 23.73 4.82 25.07
C GLY A 91 24.58 4.09 24.01
N GLY A 92 25.50 3.21 24.43
CA GLY A 92 26.26 2.34 23.53
C GLY A 92 27.58 2.90 23.01
N PHE A 93 28.11 3.98 23.62
CA PHE A 93 29.42 4.52 23.26
C PHE A 93 30.57 3.51 23.43
N ASN A 94 31.48 3.46 22.44
CA ASN A 94 32.68 2.61 22.47
C ASN A 94 33.94 3.46 22.20
N PRO A 95 34.88 3.57 23.16
CA PRO A 95 36.08 4.40 23.03
C PRO A 95 37.14 3.83 22.07
N TYR A 96 36.99 2.58 21.61
CA TYR A 96 37.91 1.93 20.68
C TYR A 96 37.48 2.07 19.21
N VAL A 97 36.41 2.82 18.95
CA VAL A 97 35.95 3.18 17.61
C VAL A 97 36.16 4.69 17.49
N GLU A 98 37.07 5.12 16.62
CA GLU A 98 37.26 6.55 16.34
C GLU A 98 35.97 7.12 15.72
N ASN A 99 35.61 8.34 16.12
CA ASN A 99 34.31 8.97 15.86
C ASN A 99 33.81 8.79 14.41
N GLU A 100 32.75 8.00 14.27
CA GLU A 100 32.02 7.78 13.03
C GLU A 100 31.50 9.14 12.48
N THR A 101 31.74 9.43 11.20
CA THR A 101 31.31 10.68 10.55
C THR A 101 29.79 10.73 10.38
N ASP A 102 29.20 11.91 10.12
CA ASP A 102 27.74 12.06 9.91
C ASP A 102 27.19 11.18 8.76
N GLU A 103 28.05 10.68 7.86
CA GLU A 103 27.74 9.67 6.83
C GLU A 103 27.41 8.28 7.42
N GLU A 104 28.03 7.85 8.53
CA GLU A 104 27.76 6.56 9.17
C GLU A 104 26.51 6.59 10.07
N ARG A 105 26.06 7.78 10.50
CA ARG A 105 24.77 7.96 11.19
C ARG A 105 23.56 7.75 10.27
N LEU A 106 23.71 7.99 8.97
CA LEU A 106 22.69 7.66 7.97
C LEU A 106 22.43 6.15 7.87
N GLU A 107 23.37 5.30 8.31
CA GLU A 107 23.29 3.83 8.19
C GLU A 107 22.53 3.11 9.32
N LYS A 108 22.04 3.80 10.36
CA LYS A 108 21.53 3.13 11.58
C LYS A 108 20.09 3.50 11.94
N MET A 109 19.21 3.60 10.95
CA MET A 109 17.76 3.67 11.24
C MET A 109 17.26 2.32 11.79
N THR A 110 16.53 2.37 12.91
CA THR A 110 15.80 1.19 13.40
C THR A 110 14.76 0.76 12.36
N VAL A 111 14.33 -0.51 12.42
CA VAL A 111 13.22 -0.99 11.59
C VAL A 111 11.98 -0.10 11.73
N SER A 112 11.67 0.32 12.95
CA SER A 112 10.49 1.14 13.22
C SER A 112 10.61 2.53 12.59
N ASP A 113 11.77 3.18 12.72
CA ASP A 113 12.00 4.52 12.20
C ASP A 113 12.10 4.53 10.67
N ALA A 114 12.78 3.54 10.08
CA ALA A 114 12.90 3.43 8.63
C ALA A 114 11.52 3.25 7.98
N LEU A 115 10.69 2.36 8.52
CA LEU A 115 9.35 2.15 7.97
C LEU A 115 8.44 3.37 8.17
N ASP A 116 8.55 4.09 9.29
CA ASP A 116 7.81 5.34 9.49
C ASP A 116 8.29 6.46 8.56
N TYR A 117 9.60 6.53 8.30
CA TYR A 117 10.18 7.44 7.31
C TYR A 117 9.62 7.14 5.90
N ALA A 118 9.63 5.88 5.48
CA ALA A 118 9.06 5.47 4.20
C ALA A 118 7.58 5.84 4.09
N LEU A 119 6.81 5.72 5.18
CA LEU A 119 5.41 6.15 5.25
C LEU A 119 5.24 7.67 5.16
N ARG A 120 6.15 8.45 5.76
CA ARG A 120 6.12 9.91 5.71
C ARG A 120 6.42 10.41 4.30
N ILE A 121 7.47 9.91 3.66
CA ILE A 121 7.80 10.26 2.27
C ILE A 121 6.72 9.76 1.31
N GLY A 122 6.23 8.53 1.52
CA GLY A 122 5.13 7.95 0.75
C GLY A 122 3.86 8.79 0.79
N LYS A 123 3.56 9.46 1.92
CA LYS A 123 2.38 10.34 2.05
C LYS A 123 2.43 11.53 1.09
N ASN A 124 3.62 12.07 0.85
CA ASN A 124 3.82 13.25 0.01
C ASN A 124 4.01 12.90 -1.47
N THR A 125 4.41 11.66 -1.77
CA THR A 125 4.73 11.21 -3.13
C THR A 125 3.62 10.37 -3.77
N TRP A 126 2.78 9.69 -2.97
CA TRP A 126 1.71 8.83 -3.48
C TRP A 126 0.38 9.58 -3.51
N SER A 127 -0.46 9.25 -4.50
CA SER A 127 -1.83 9.77 -4.55
C SER A 127 -2.62 9.38 -3.30
N GLU A 128 -3.57 10.23 -2.89
CA GLU A 128 -4.49 9.98 -1.77
C GLU A 128 -5.22 8.63 -1.87
N THR A 129 -5.46 8.14 -3.08
CA THR A 129 -6.13 6.85 -3.31
C THR A 129 -5.23 5.63 -3.11
N SER A 130 -3.91 5.79 -3.28
CA SER A 130 -2.94 4.69 -3.19
C SER A 130 -2.23 4.66 -1.83
N TYR A 131 -2.03 5.82 -1.19
CA TYR A 131 -1.34 5.93 0.09
C TYR A 131 -1.96 5.07 1.22
N PRO A 132 -3.30 4.94 1.35
CA PRO A 132 -3.88 4.08 2.38
C PRO A 132 -3.44 2.60 2.27
N ASP A 133 -3.20 2.09 1.07
CA ASP A 133 -2.70 0.72 0.88
C ASP A 133 -1.23 0.61 1.33
N LEU A 134 -0.39 1.59 0.97
CA LEU A 134 0.99 1.71 1.46
C LEU A 134 1.01 1.72 2.99
N LYS A 135 0.26 2.65 3.59
CA LYS A 135 0.14 2.80 5.05
C LYS A 135 -0.26 1.49 5.71
N SER A 136 -1.33 0.86 5.25
CA SER A 136 -1.85 -0.36 5.86
C SER A 136 -0.83 -1.51 5.81
N ARG A 137 -0.23 -1.77 4.64
CA ARG A 137 0.64 -2.94 4.44
C ARG A 137 2.00 -2.78 5.12
N VAL A 138 2.58 -1.58 5.08
CA VAL A 138 3.84 -1.28 5.78
C VAL A 138 3.64 -1.31 7.29
N THR A 139 2.53 -0.77 7.81
CA THR A 139 2.21 -0.84 9.25
C THR A 139 2.06 -2.29 9.71
N GLN A 140 1.32 -3.12 8.95
CA GLN A 140 1.21 -4.55 9.26
C GLN A 140 2.56 -5.27 9.25
N PHE A 141 3.43 -4.91 8.30
CA PHE A 141 4.78 -5.49 8.22
C PHE A 141 5.65 -5.05 9.40
N LYS A 142 5.61 -3.77 9.79
CA LYS A 142 6.30 -3.23 10.98
C LYS A 142 5.88 -3.99 12.25
N VAL A 143 4.58 -4.15 12.47
CA VAL A 143 4.06 -4.93 13.62
C VAL A 143 4.56 -6.37 13.58
N TRP A 144 4.51 -7.02 12.41
CA TRP A 144 4.99 -8.39 12.27
C TRP A 144 6.50 -8.50 12.55
N LEU A 145 7.32 -7.57 12.06
CA LEU A 145 8.76 -7.53 12.32
C LEU A 145 9.06 -7.40 13.82
N ASN A 146 8.37 -6.48 14.50
CA ASN A 146 8.54 -6.27 15.94
C ASN A 146 8.23 -7.54 16.74
N ASN A 147 7.18 -8.27 16.35
CA ASN A 147 6.79 -9.54 16.98
C ASN A 147 7.67 -10.74 16.57
N ASN A 148 8.56 -10.57 15.58
CA ASN A 148 9.44 -11.63 15.06
C ASN A 148 10.93 -11.30 15.27
N GLY A 149 11.25 -10.57 16.35
CA GLY A 149 12.62 -10.36 16.81
C GLY A 149 13.35 -9.15 16.22
N HIS A 150 12.64 -8.24 15.55
CA HIS A 150 13.24 -7.05 14.90
C HIS A 150 12.93 -5.71 15.58
N LYS A 151 12.27 -5.71 16.76
CA LYS A 151 11.76 -4.48 17.41
C LYS A 151 12.83 -3.40 17.60
N GLU A 152 14.01 -3.79 18.09
CA GLU A 152 15.13 -2.88 18.38
C GLU A 152 16.30 -3.06 17.39
N ARG A 153 16.04 -3.71 16.24
CA ARG A 153 17.08 -3.96 15.23
C ARG A 153 17.08 -2.85 14.18
N TYR A 154 18.23 -2.66 13.55
CA TYR A 154 18.37 -1.82 12.37
C TYR A 154 17.64 -2.40 11.16
N ILE A 155 17.19 -1.54 10.25
CA ILE A 155 16.49 -1.94 9.03
C ILE A 155 17.35 -2.84 8.14
N THR A 156 18.67 -2.68 8.19
CA THR A 156 19.67 -3.52 7.52
C THR A 156 19.63 -4.99 7.95
N ALA A 157 19.09 -5.29 9.14
CA ALA A 157 18.88 -6.67 9.60
C ALA A 157 17.70 -7.38 8.89
N VAL A 158 16.85 -6.66 8.15
CA VAL A 158 15.73 -7.25 7.41
C VAL A 158 16.23 -7.84 6.10
N THR A 159 16.21 -9.17 6.01
CA THR A 159 16.69 -9.91 4.84
C THR A 159 15.58 -10.35 3.89
N LYS A 160 15.95 -10.78 2.67
CA LYS A 160 15.03 -11.43 1.72
C LYS A 160 14.27 -12.61 2.35
N LYS A 161 14.95 -13.43 3.15
CA LYS A 161 14.34 -14.56 3.89
C LYS A 161 13.25 -14.08 4.86
N THR A 162 13.50 -12.97 5.56
CA THR A 162 12.54 -12.36 6.51
C THR A 162 11.28 -11.89 5.79
N VAL A 163 11.44 -11.17 4.67
CA VAL A 163 10.31 -10.71 3.86
C VAL A 163 9.53 -11.87 3.25
N ILE A 164 10.21 -12.91 2.73
CA ILE A 164 9.54 -14.11 2.21
C ILE A 164 8.71 -14.80 3.31
N ARG A 165 9.25 -14.93 4.52
CA ARG A 165 8.52 -15.50 5.66
C ARG A 165 7.23 -14.71 5.94
N TYR A 166 7.30 -13.39 5.98
CA TYR A 166 6.10 -12.55 6.14
C TYR A 166 5.10 -12.74 4.99
N LEU A 167 5.56 -12.68 3.74
CA LEU A 167 4.70 -12.87 2.57
C LEU A 167 4.01 -14.24 2.57
N ASN A 168 4.66 -15.29 3.08
CA ASN A 168 4.05 -16.61 3.21
C ASN A 168 2.94 -16.62 4.26
N THR A 169 3.06 -15.89 5.39
CA THR A 169 1.94 -15.75 6.33
C THR A 169 0.70 -15.09 5.70
N ILE A 170 0.91 -14.17 4.74
CA ILE A 170 -0.17 -13.55 3.98
C ILE A 170 -0.80 -14.55 3.01
N LEU A 171 0.03 -15.37 2.36
CA LEU A 171 -0.42 -16.41 1.45
C LEU A 171 -1.31 -17.42 2.17
N GLU A 172 -0.87 -17.91 3.33
CA GLU A 172 -1.56 -18.91 4.15
C GLU A 172 -2.94 -18.41 4.62
N ARG A 173 -3.05 -17.12 4.99
CA ARG A 173 -4.31 -16.54 5.47
C ARG A 173 -5.21 -15.96 4.39
N SER A 174 -4.74 -15.85 3.15
CA SER A 174 -5.50 -15.16 2.08
C SER A 174 -5.23 -15.76 0.70
N SER A 175 -4.58 -15.02 -0.21
CA SER A 175 -4.41 -15.42 -1.60
C SER A 175 -3.07 -14.98 -2.20
N ALA A 176 -2.68 -15.65 -3.29
CA ALA A 176 -1.50 -15.30 -4.07
C ALA A 176 -1.55 -13.85 -4.59
N SER A 177 -2.74 -13.34 -4.93
CA SER A 177 -2.94 -11.95 -5.35
C SER A 177 -2.63 -10.97 -4.22
N ASN A 178 -3.17 -11.21 -3.02
CA ASN A 178 -2.91 -10.35 -1.86
C ASN A 178 -1.44 -10.38 -1.42
N ARG A 179 -0.81 -11.57 -1.45
CA ARG A 179 0.63 -11.73 -1.25
C ARG A 179 1.42 -10.86 -2.24
N ASN A 180 1.13 -10.97 -3.54
CA ASN A 180 1.83 -10.23 -4.58
C ASN A 180 1.64 -8.71 -4.44
N ASN A 181 0.42 -8.26 -4.12
CA ASN A 181 0.15 -6.85 -3.84
C ASN A 181 0.96 -6.37 -2.65
N THR A 182 1.05 -7.17 -1.57
CA THR A 182 1.91 -6.86 -0.42
C THR A 182 3.38 -6.79 -0.80
N LYS A 183 3.87 -7.74 -1.58
CA LYS A 183 5.24 -7.73 -2.10
C LYS A 183 5.54 -6.44 -2.88
N ASN A 184 4.64 -6.02 -3.77
CA ASN A 184 4.82 -4.81 -4.56
C ASN A 184 4.80 -3.55 -3.68
N THR A 185 3.88 -3.45 -2.73
CA THR A 185 3.79 -2.30 -1.82
C THR A 185 5.01 -2.21 -0.90
N LEU A 186 5.48 -3.33 -0.33
CA LEU A 186 6.73 -3.36 0.44
C LEU A 186 7.94 -3.04 -0.43
N SER A 187 7.98 -3.54 -1.66
CA SER A 187 9.06 -3.19 -2.60
C SER A 187 9.10 -1.69 -2.84
N ALA A 188 7.95 -1.02 -2.96
CA ALA A 188 7.94 0.41 -3.17
C ALA A 188 8.38 1.19 -1.91
N ALA A 189 7.98 0.73 -0.70
CA ALA A 189 8.48 1.30 0.55
C ALA A 189 10.00 1.15 0.71
N PHE A 190 10.55 -0.03 0.38
CA PHE A 190 12.01 -0.26 0.37
C PHE A 190 12.71 0.51 -0.76
N GLY A 191 12.00 0.83 -1.84
CA GLY A 191 12.49 1.74 -2.88
C GLY A 191 12.78 3.12 -2.32
N ILE A 192 11.83 3.69 -1.57
CA ILE A 192 12.04 4.97 -0.87
C ILE A 192 13.26 4.93 0.05
N LEU A 193 13.45 3.82 0.78
CA LEU A 193 14.62 3.68 1.66
C LEU A 193 15.94 3.63 0.88
N THR A 194 15.97 2.93 -0.25
CA THR A 194 17.15 2.90 -1.12
C THR A 194 17.41 4.25 -1.79
N ASP A 195 16.38 4.91 -2.31
CA ASP A 195 16.50 6.20 -3.00
C ASP A 195 16.95 7.34 -2.06
N ASN A 196 16.83 7.14 -0.74
CA ASN A 196 17.31 8.05 0.30
C ASN A 196 18.51 7.47 1.08
N GLU A 197 19.20 6.48 0.50
CA GLU A 197 20.47 5.91 1.01
C GLU A 197 20.39 5.32 2.43
N ILE A 198 19.18 5.00 2.92
CA ILE A 198 18.95 4.36 4.24
C ILE A 198 19.28 2.86 4.18
N ILE A 199 19.11 2.23 3.01
CA ILE A 199 19.53 0.85 2.76
C ILE A 199 20.25 0.78 1.40
N PRO A 200 21.25 -0.10 1.24
CA PRO A 200 22.08 -0.12 0.03
C PRO A 200 21.30 -0.60 -1.21
N ALA A 201 20.31 -1.48 -1.04
CA ALA A 201 19.57 -2.03 -2.17
C ALA A 201 18.18 -2.56 -1.78
N ASN A 202 17.24 -2.43 -2.71
CA ASN A 202 15.89 -2.97 -2.61
C ASN A 202 15.82 -4.42 -3.12
N PHE A 203 16.23 -5.36 -2.27
CA PHE A 203 16.20 -6.80 -2.57
C PHE A 203 14.79 -7.40 -2.74
N ILE A 204 13.72 -6.67 -2.40
CA ILE A 204 12.33 -7.15 -2.52
C ILE A 204 11.92 -7.26 -3.99
N LYS A 205 12.49 -6.42 -4.87
CA LYS A 205 12.24 -6.46 -6.32
C LYS A 205 12.45 -7.88 -6.88
N ASP A 206 13.47 -8.58 -6.39
CA ASP A 206 13.88 -9.92 -6.82
C ASP A 206 13.04 -11.08 -6.27
N ILE A 207 12.04 -10.80 -5.44
CA ILE A 207 11.11 -11.84 -4.97
C ILE A 207 10.11 -12.13 -6.09
N LYS A 208 10.07 -13.38 -6.57
CA LYS A 208 9.14 -13.81 -7.63
C LYS A 208 7.69 -13.66 -7.17
N GLN A 209 6.86 -13.15 -8.08
CA GLN A 209 5.41 -13.14 -7.92
C GLN A 209 4.86 -14.55 -8.15
N LEU A 210 3.83 -14.91 -7.39
CA LEU A 210 3.10 -16.16 -7.61
C LEU A 210 2.08 -15.97 -8.73
N LYS A 211 1.78 -17.04 -9.49
CA LYS A 211 0.65 -17.00 -10.40
C LYS A 211 -0.65 -16.85 -9.58
N SER A 212 -1.51 -15.94 -9.99
CA SER A 212 -2.83 -15.72 -9.37
C SER A 212 -3.89 -15.63 -10.44
N THR A 213 -4.96 -16.40 -10.31
CA THR A 213 -6.14 -16.29 -11.17
C THR A 213 -7.02 -15.17 -10.61
N PRO A 214 -7.28 -14.07 -11.35
CA PRO A 214 -8.18 -13.02 -10.86
C PRO A 214 -9.59 -13.58 -10.67
N GLU A 215 -10.23 -13.30 -9.53
CA GLU A 215 -11.69 -13.45 -9.35
C GLU A 215 -12.39 -12.59 -10.41
N ARG A 216 -13.41 -13.16 -11.06
CA ARG A 216 -13.97 -12.60 -12.30
C ARG A 216 -15.37 -12.09 -12.05
N HIS A 217 -15.63 -10.86 -12.46
CA HIS A 217 -17.01 -10.43 -12.63
C HIS A 217 -17.62 -11.14 -13.84
N ARG A 218 -18.71 -11.89 -13.65
CA ARG A 218 -19.46 -12.56 -14.72
C ARG A 218 -20.34 -11.56 -15.48
N SER A 219 -20.65 -11.88 -16.74
CA SER A 219 -21.73 -11.21 -17.47
C SER A 219 -23.09 -11.70 -16.97
N TYR A 220 -24.10 -10.84 -17.01
CA TYR A 220 -25.49 -11.23 -16.76
C TYR A 220 -26.06 -11.97 -17.97
N THR A 221 -26.94 -12.95 -17.71
CA THR A 221 -27.81 -13.50 -18.76
C THR A 221 -28.85 -12.45 -19.20
N THR A 222 -29.49 -12.65 -20.35
CA THR A 222 -30.57 -11.77 -20.81
C THR A 222 -31.69 -11.67 -19.78
N THR A 223 -32.09 -12.78 -19.17
CA THR A 223 -33.12 -12.82 -18.12
C THR A 223 -32.68 -12.03 -16.88
N GLN A 224 -31.48 -12.31 -16.36
CA GLN A 224 -30.94 -11.58 -15.20
C GLN A 224 -30.86 -10.08 -15.44
N GLU A 225 -30.40 -9.65 -16.62
CA GLU A 225 -30.34 -8.24 -16.97
C GLU A 225 -31.72 -7.60 -16.97
N ASN A 226 -32.70 -8.23 -17.63
CA ASN A 226 -34.06 -7.71 -17.72
C ASN A 226 -34.70 -7.61 -16.33
N ASP A 227 -34.57 -8.65 -15.51
CA ASP A 227 -35.15 -8.67 -14.17
C ASP A 227 -34.53 -7.60 -13.27
N LEU A 228 -33.19 -7.43 -13.34
CA LEU A 228 -32.49 -6.37 -12.62
C LEU A 228 -32.92 -4.98 -13.11
N TYR A 229 -33.09 -4.79 -14.42
CA TYR A 229 -33.52 -3.51 -14.99
C TYR A 229 -34.93 -3.15 -14.56
N ASN A 230 -35.88 -4.08 -14.64
CA ASN A 230 -37.26 -3.87 -14.23
C ASN A 230 -37.34 -3.56 -12.73
N TYR A 231 -36.63 -4.34 -11.92
CA TYR A 231 -36.58 -4.10 -10.48
C TYR A 231 -36.01 -2.72 -10.13
N LEU A 232 -34.89 -2.34 -10.74
CA LEU A 232 -34.29 -1.03 -10.51
C LEU A 232 -35.17 0.11 -11.04
N LEU A 233 -35.90 -0.09 -12.15
CA LEU A 233 -36.82 0.92 -12.68
C LEU A 233 -37.94 1.24 -11.67
N GLU A 234 -38.47 0.22 -11.00
CA GLU A 234 -39.56 0.38 -10.03
C GLU A 234 -39.06 0.85 -8.65
N ASN A 235 -37.88 0.37 -8.21
CA ASN A 235 -37.45 0.49 -6.81
C ASN A 235 -36.29 1.48 -6.60
N ASP A 236 -35.42 1.69 -7.59
CA ASP A 236 -34.28 2.60 -7.48
C ASP A 236 -33.89 3.21 -8.85
N PRO A 237 -34.69 4.15 -9.38
CA PRO A 237 -34.44 4.76 -10.69
C PRO A 237 -33.08 5.47 -10.80
N LEU A 238 -32.56 5.98 -9.68
CA LEU A 238 -31.25 6.62 -9.62
C LEU A 238 -30.13 5.60 -9.81
N LEU A 239 -30.21 4.45 -9.13
CA LEU A 239 -29.25 3.35 -9.34
C LEU A 239 -29.38 2.76 -10.75
N LEU A 240 -30.59 2.71 -11.32
CA LEU A 240 -30.77 2.33 -12.72
C LEU A 240 -30.02 3.29 -13.65
N LEU A 241 -30.22 4.60 -13.49
CA LEU A 241 -29.52 5.61 -14.29
C LEU A 241 -28.00 5.47 -14.15
N TYR A 242 -27.51 5.23 -12.94
CA TYR A 242 -26.09 4.96 -12.67
C TYR A 242 -25.57 3.75 -13.45
N VAL A 243 -26.30 2.63 -13.41
CA VAL A 243 -25.98 1.41 -14.16
C VAL A 243 -25.96 1.68 -15.67
N LYS A 244 -26.95 2.42 -16.18
CA LYS A 244 -27.03 2.81 -17.59
C LYS A 244 -25.82 3.65 -18.03
N PHE A 245 -25.36 4.57 -17.19
CA PHE A 245 -24.13 5.33 -17.44
C PHE A 245 -22.89 4.44 -17.53
N VAL A 246 -22.78 3.45 -16.65
CA VAL A 246 -21.68 2.47 -16.67
C VAL A 246 -21.70 1.65 -17.97
N CYS A 247 -22.87 1.14 -18.37
CA CYS A 247 -22.95 0.16 -19.47
C CYS A 247 -23.03 0.79 -20.86
N TYR A 248 -23.74 1.90 -21.06
CA TYR A 248 -23.87 2.52 -22.39
C TYR A 248 -22.68 3.40 -22.77
N ASN A 249 -22.06 4.11 -21.82
CA ASN A 249 -20.82 4.88 -22.09
C ASN A 249 -19.54 4.03 -21.94
N PHE A 250 -19.68 2.79 -21.46
CA PHE A 250 -18.58 1.90 -21.12
C PHE A 250 -17.56 2.54 -20.16
N LEU A 251 -18.06 3.28 -19.16
CA LEU A 251 -17.26 3.91 -18.12
C LEU A 251 -17.08 2.96 -16.94
N ARG A 252 -15.99 3.12 -16.19
CA ARG A 252 -15.82 2.41 -14.91
C ARG A 252 -16.71 3.11 -13.86
N PRO A 253 -17.25 2.40 -12.86
CA PRO A 253 -18.02 3.03 -11.79
C PRO A 253 -17.32 4.25 -11.16
N VAL A 254 -16.01 4.16 -10.93
CA VAL A 254 -15.22 5.29 -10.40
C VAL A 254 -15.16 6.50 -11.35
N GLU A 255 -15.18 6.27 -12.67
CA GLU A 255 -15.23 7.34 -13.68
C GLU A 255 -16.63 7.99 -13.67
N VAL A 256 -17.70 7.20 -13.52
CA VAL A 256 -19.08 7.69 -13.39
C VAL A 256 -19.26 8.55 -12.13
N ASN A 257 -18.70 8.16 -10.98
CA ASN A 257 -18.79 8.94 -9.73
C ASN A 257 -18.05 10.29 -9.76
N ARG A 258 -17.24 10.54 -10.78
CA ARG A 258 -16.47 11.78 -10.95
C ARG A 258 -17.16 12.77 -11.87
N LEU A 259 -18.14 12.31 -12.66
CA LEU A 259 -18.86 13.14 -13.62
C LEU A 259 -19.57 14.28 -12.90
N ARG A 260 -19.35 15.49 -13.39
CA ARG A 260 -20.03 16.71 -12.98
C ARG A 260 -20.94 17.24 -14.09
N VAL A 261 -21.82 18.17 -13.75
CA VAL A 261 -22.68 18.84 -14.73
C VAL A 261 -21.88 19.46 -15.87
N LYS A 262 -20.76 20.14 -15.55
CA LYS A 262 -19.87 20.76 -16.55
C LYS A 262 -19.19 19.77 -17.50
N ASP A 263 -19.15 18.50 -17.14
CA ASP A 263 -18.55 17.46 -17.98
C ASP A 263 -19.52 16.96 -19.06
N LEU A 264 -20.80 17.36 -19.00
CA LEU A 264 -21.83 17.04 -19.98
C LEU A 264 -22.06 18.22 -20.92
N ASP A 265 -21.80 18.01 -22.21
CA ASP A 265 -22.26 18.93 -23.25
C ASP A 265 -23.54 18.35 -23.87
N LEU A 266 -24.69 18.89 -23.48
CA LEU A 266 -25.98 18.44 -24.01
C LEU A 266 -26.22 18.92 -25.45
N LYS A 267 -25.59 20.01 -25.88
CA LYS A 267 -25.75 20.55 -27.24
C LYS A 267 -25.02 19.66 -28.24
N ASP A 268 -23.76 19.37 -27.97
CA ASP A 268 -22.91 18.54 -28.82
C ASP A 268 -23.03 17.05 -28.48
N LYS A 269 -23.84 16.72 -27.45
CA LYS A 269 -24.09 15.36 -26.94
C LYS A 269 -22.79 14.65 -26.61
N THR A 270 -21.93 15.30 -25.83
CA THR A 270 -20.65 14.72 -25.41
C THR A 270 -20.51 14.65 -23.90
N ILE A 271 -19.63 13.76 -23.47
CA ILE A 271 -19.21 13.59 -22.09
C ILE A 271 -17.69 13.64 -22.01
N ILE A 272 -17.19 14.45 -21.09
CA ILE A 272 -15.77 14.61 -20.79
C ILE A 272 -15.47 13.79 -19.53
N PHE A 273 -14.41 12.97 -19.56
CA PHE A 273 -14.02 12.21 -18.38
C PHE A 273 -12.51 11.95 -18.35
N LYS A 274 -11.99 11.69 -17.14
CA LYS A 274 -10.57 11.43 -16.91
C LYS A 274 -10.33 10.03 -16.36
N GLU A 275 -9.64 9.21 -17.15
CA GLU A 275 -9.07 7.94 -16.67
C GLU A 275 -7.89 8.19 -15.71
N LYS A 276 -7.65 7.26 -14.77
CA LYS A 276 -6.49 7.37 -13.85
C LYS A 276 -5.20 7.47 -14.66
N ASN A 277 -4.40 8.51 -14.38
CA ASN A 277 -3.08 8.78 -14.98
C ASN A 277 -3.09 8.92 -16.51
N LYS A 278 -4.20 9.38 -17.10
CA LYS A 278 -4.29 9.64 -18.55
C LYS A 278 -4.82 11.04 -18.85
N PRO A 279 -4.61 11.54 -20.08
CA PRO A 279 -5.27 12.74 -20.57
C PRO A 279 -6.79 12.64 -20.47
N ILE A 280 -7.44 13.80 -20.43
CA ILE A 280 -8.89 13.91 -20.53
C ILE A 280 -9.35 13.29 -21.86
N LYS A 281 -10.49 12.61 -21.84
CA LYS A 281 -11.12 12.03 -23.02
C LYS A 281 -12.52 12.58 -23.17
N THR A 282 -12.93 12.73 -24.42
CA THR A 282 -14.31 13.09 -24.79
C THR A 282 -14.93 11.91 -25.53
N LYS A 283 -16.19 11.62 -25.23
CA LYS A 283 -17.01 10.63 -25.95
C LYS A 283 -18.37 11.22 -26.28
N TYR A 284 -18.99 10.72 -27.34
CA TYR A 284 -20.41 10.99 -27.57
C TYR A 284 -21.27 10.25 -26.55
N LEU A 285 -22.28 10.94 -26.04
CA LEU A 285 -23.37 10.37 -25.25
C LEU A 285 -24.29 9.58 -26.18
N PRO A 286 -24.49 8.27 -25.94
CA PRO A 286 -25.47 7.51 -26.69
C PRO A 286 -26.86 8.15 -26.57
N SER A 287 -27.57 8.28 -27.70
CA SER A 287 -28.90 8.92 -27.74
C SER A 287 -29.91 8.29 -26.77
N ILE A 288 -29.73 7.00 -26.42
CA ILE A 288 -30.55 6.31 -25.43
C ILE A 288 -30.41 6.90 -24.02
N LEU A 289 -29.21 7.34 -23.64
CA LEU A 289 -28.95 8.01 -22.36
C LEU A 289 -29.31 9.49 -22.42
N TYR A 290 -29.10 10.13 -23.56
CA TYR A 290 -29.39 11.56 -23.74
C TYR A 290 -30.85 11.90 -23.37
N LYS A 291 -31.80 11.03 -23.72
CA LYS A 291 -33.22 11.21 -23.37
C LYS A 291 -33.48 11.22 -21.86
N GLU A 292 -32.70 10.43 -21.10
CA GLU A 292 -32.82 10.38 -19.64
C GLU A 292 -32.17 11.59 -18.98
N LEU A 293 -31.15 12.17 -19.62
CA LEU A 293 -30.47 13.37 -19.15
C LEU A 293 -31.30 14.65 -19.32
N TYR A 294 -32.10 14.73 -20.38
CA TYR A 294 -32.89 15.94 -20.68
C TYR A 294 -33.88 16.30 -19.57
N ASN A 295 -34.37 15.30 -18.83
CA ASN A 295 -35.35 15.48 -17.76
C ASN A 295 -34.72 15.57 -16.36
N LEU A 296 -33.39 15.48 -16.24
CA LEU A 296 -32.73 15.62 -14.95
C LEU A 296 -32.66 17.11 -14.58
N PRO A 297 -33.02 17.49 -13.35
CA PRO A 297 -32.77 18.83 -12.85
C PRO A 297 -31.26 18.99 -12.65
N LEU A 298 -30.57 19.45 -13.70
CA LEU A 298 -29.15 19.74 -13.62
C LEU A 298 -28.95 20.94 -12.70
N GLY A 299 -28.11 20.75 -11.69
CA GLY A 299 -27.72 21.81 -10.75
C GLY A 299 -26.57 22.64 -11.27
N GLU A 300 -25.68 23.03 -10.36
CA GLU A 300 -24.53 23.86 -10.68
C GLU A 300 -23.47 23.09 -11.48
N PRO A 301 -22.63 23.77 -12.29
CA PRO A 301 -21.60 23.14 -13.11
C PRO A 301 -20.67 22.17 -12.36
N ASP A 302 -20.38 22.44 -11.09
CA ASP A 302 -19.51 21.60 -10.25
C ASP A 302 -20.23 20.50 -9.46
N ASP A 303 -21.56 20.46 -9.52
CA ASP A 303 -22.34 19.40 -8.90
C ASP A 303 -22.06 18.06 -9.59
N PHE A 304 -22.01 17.00 -8.79
CA PHE A 304 -21.88 15.64 -9.31
C PHE A 304 -23.19 15.18 -9.91
N ILE A 305 -23.12 14.45 -11.03
CA ILE A 305 -24.29 13.84 -11.65
C ILE A 305 -24.90 12.76 -10.74
N PHE A 306 -24.06 12.10 -9.94
CA PHE A 306 -24.46 10.99 -9.08
C PHE A 306 -24.05 11.22 -7.63
N THR A 307 -25.04 11.53 -6.79
CA THR A 307 -24.96 11.57 -5.32
C THR A 307 -26.02 10.64 -4.70
N PRO A 308 -26.09 10.47 -3.37
CA PRO A 308 -27.13 9.65 -2.74
C PRO A 308 -28.56 10.08 -3.10
N THR A 309 -28.78 11.37 -3.39
CA THR A 309 -30.09 11.99 -3.63
C THR A 309 -30.28 12.53 -5.05
N GLY A 310 -29.40 12.19 -6.00
CA GLY A 310 -29.45 12.69 -7.38
C GLY A 310 -28.31 13.64 -7.73
N VAL A 311 -28.56 14.63 -8.58
CA VAL A 311 -27.55 15.65 -8.94
C VAL A 311 -27.31 16.57 -7.74
N GLY A 312 -26.05 16.87 -7.43
CA GLY A 312 -25.74 17.82 -6.37
C GLY A 312 -24.31 17.74 -5.83
N LYS A 313 -24.06 18.47 -4.75
CA LYS A 313 -22.79 18.45 -4.03
C LYS A 313 -22.63 17.16 -3.23
N TRP A 314 -21.43 16.62 -3.22
CA TRP A 314 -21.11 15.48 -2.39
C TRP A 314 -19.67 15.51 -1.91
N ASP A 315 -19.49 15.94 -0.66
CA ASP A 315 -18.20 15.94 0.00
C ASP A 315 -17.85 14.52 0.47
N ALA A 316 -17.21 13.78 -0.43
CA ALA A 316 -16.68 12.45 -0.19
C ALA A 316 -15.56 12.18 -1.18
N ASN A 317 -14.59 11.34 -0.85
CA ASN A 317 -13.59 10.91 -1.83
C ASN A 317 -14.18 9.88 -2.82
N ASP A 318 -13.50 9.67 -3.95
CA ASP A 318 -13.97 8.78 -5.02
C ASP A 318 -14.24 7.34 -4.57
N ARG A 319 -13.48 6.85 -3.59
CA ARG A 319 -13.64 5.50 -3.05
C ARG A 319 -14.96 5.40 -2.29
N SER A 320 -15.25 6.36 -1.42
CA SER A 320 -16.49 6.41 -0.65
C SER A 320 -17.71 6.56 -1.55
N ARG A 321 -17.65 7.42 -2.57
CA ARG A 321 -18.75 7.58 -3.55
C ARG A 321 -19.02 6.28 -4.31
N ARG A 322 -17.98 5.60 -4.77
CA ARG A 322 -18.10 4.29 -5.42
C ARG A 322 -18.66 3.22 -4.50
N ASP A 323 -18.19 3.19 -3.26
CA ASP A 323 -18.61 2.23 -2.25
C ASP A 323 -20.11 2.37 -1.92
N HIS A 324 -20.64 3.61 -1.88
CA HIS A 324 -22.07 3.87 -1.70
C HIS A 324 -22.93 3.15 -2.75
N PHE A 325 -22.67 3.37 -4.05
CA PHE A 325 -23.43 2.68 -5.11
C PHE A 325 -23.20 1.17 -5.12
N SER A 326 -21.98 0.72 -4.78
CA SER A 326 -21.68 -0.71 -4.67
C SER A 326 -22.48 -1.38 -3.55
N LYS A 327 -22.64 -0.71 -2.40
CA LYS A 327 -23.47 -1.16 -1.27
C LYS A 327 -24.96 -1.14 -1.60
N ARG A 328 -25.45 -0.10 -2.28
CA ARG A 328 -26.84 -0.08 -2.77
C ARG A 328 -27.13 -1.25 -3.70
N PHE A 329 -26.24 -1.51 -4.66
CA PHE A 329 -26.41 -2.64 -5.56
C PHE A 329 -26.24 -4.00 -4.86
N LYS A 330 -25.50 -4.08 -3.75
CA LYS A 330 -25.43 -5.30 -2.95
C LYS A 330 -26.80 -5.74 -2.44
N LEU A 331 -27.64 -4.81 -1.98
CA LEU A 331 -29.01 -5.12 -1.54
C LEU A 331 -29.84 -5.74 -2.68
N VAL A 332 -29.64 -5.25 -3.91
CA VAL A 332 -30.26 -5.82 -5.10
C VAL A 332 -29.72 -7.23 -5.36
N LYS A 333 -28.40 -7.41 -5.34
CA LYS A 333 -27.80 -8.74 -5.51
C LYS A 333 -28.34 -9.77 -4.53
N ASP A 334 -28.39 -9.39 -3.25
CA ASP A 334 -28.83 -10.27 -2.17
C ASP A 334 -30.29 -10.71 -2.41
N LYS A 335 -31.16 -9.81 -2.90
CA LYS A 335 -32.54 -10.13 -3.30
C LYS A 335 -32.63 -11.12 -4.46
N PHE A 336 -31.74 -11.01 -5.44
CA PHE A 336 -31.70 -11.87 -6.62
C PHE A 336 -30.86 -13.15 -6.42
N GLY A 337 -30.30 -13.38 -5.23
CA GLY A 337 -29.44 -14.53 -4.95
C GLY A 337 -28.13 -14.52 -5.76
N LEU A 338 -27.64 -13.35 -6.14
CA LEU A 338 -26.43 -13.20 -6.96
C LEU A 338 -25.17 -13.21 -6.07
N ASP A 339 -24.24 -14.11 -6.38
CA ASP A 339 -22.98 -14.28 -5.65
C ASP A 339 -21.98 -13.10 -5.85
N GLU A 340 -20.79 -13.22 -5.26
CA GLU A 340 -19.73 -12.20 -5.32
C GLU A 340 -19.20 -11.92 -6.73
N GLU A 341 -19.43 -12.81 -7.69
CA GLU A 341 -18.99 -12.65 -9.08
C GLU A 341 -19.89 -11.70 -9.87
N TYR A 342 -21.03 -11.27 -9.31
CA TYR A 342 -21.89 -10.26 -9.92
C TYR A 342 -21.74 -8.89 -9.27
N GLY A 343 -21.84 -7.81 -10.05
CA GLY A 343 -21.78 -6.44 -9.55
C GLY A 343 -22.15 -5.41 -10.60
N ILE A 344 -22.04 -4.12 -10.27
CA ILE A 344 -22.30 -3.05 -11.24
C ILE A 344 -21.38 -3.18 -12.46
N TYR A 345 -20.11 -3.57 -12.24
CA TYR A 345 -19.14 -3.76 -13.34
C TYR A 345 -19.52 -4.92 -14.29
N SER A 346 -20.31 -5.90 -13.82
CA SER A 346 -20.87 -6.97 -14.65
C SER A 346 -21.79 -6.45 -15.76
N PHE A 347 -22.50 -5.34 -15.55
CA PHE A 347 -23.29 -4.72 -16.62
C PHE A 347 -22.39 -4.24 -17.76
N ARG A 348 -21.23 -3.67 -17.45
CA ARG A 348 -20.26 -3.28 -18.49
C ARG A 348 -19.80 -4.48 -19.31
N HIS A 349 -19.47 -5.61 -18.66
CA HIS A 349 -19.12 -6.87 -19.36
C HIS A 349 -20.23 -7.36 -20.29
N THR A 350 -21.46 -7.32 -19.77
CA THR A 350 -22.67 -7.75 -20.48
C THR A 350 -22.89 -6.90 -21.72
N PHE A 351 -22.84 -5.57 -21.60
CA PHE A 351 -23.11 -4.66 -22.72
C PHE A 351 -21.99 -4.63 -23.77
N ILE A 352 -20.73 -4.82 -23.37
CA ILE A 352 -19.63 -4.99 -24.34
C ILE A 352 -19.85 -6.26 -25.17
N THR A 353 -20.29 -7.35 -24.53
CA THR A 353 -20.63 -8.60 -25.21
C THR A 353 -21.80 -8.43 -26.16
N LYS A 354 -22.88 -7.77 -25.71
CA LYS A 354 -24.06 -7.46 -26.55
C LYS A 354 -23.68 -6.64 -27.77
N LEU A 355 -22.86 -5.60 -27.58
CA LEU A 355 -22.42 -4.73 -28.67
C LEU A 355 -21.54 -5.50 -29.67
N TYR A 356 -20.59 -6.32 -29.18
CA TYR A 356 -19.79 -7.19 -30.05
C TYR A 356 -20.67 -8.11 -30.90
N ASN A 357 -21.60 -8.82 -30.27
CA ASN A 357 -22.51 -9.74 -30.93
C ASN A 357 -23.42 -9.05 -31.94
N ALA A 358 -23.78 -7.78 -31.71
CA ALA A 358 -24.53 -6.98 -32.67
C ALA A 358 -23.66 -6.55 -33.87
N LEU A 359 -22.39 -6.22 -33.65
CA LEU A 359 -21.46 -5.81 -34.71
C LEU A 359 -21.12 -6.97 -35.65
N ILE A 360 -20.83 -8.17 -35.12
CA ILE A 360 -20.49 -9.36 -35.94
C ILE A 360 -21.65 -9.89 -36.79
N LYS A 361 -22.88 -9.43 -36.55
CA LYS A 361 -24.02 -9.71 -37.45
C LYS A 361 -23.92 -8.94 -38.77
N LYS A 362 -23.13 -7.86 -38.82
CA LYS A 362 -23.02 -6.94 -39.97
C LYS A 362 -21.60 -6.79 -40.49
N LEU A 363 -20.59 -7.07 -39.66
CA LEU A 363 -19.18 -6.84 -39.94
C LEU A 363 -18.39 -8.12 -39.75
N THR A 364 -17.19 -8.16 -40.33
CA THR A 364 -16.22 -9.23 -40.02
C THR A 364 -15.80 -9.16 -38.55
N PRO A 365 -15.32 -10.26 -37.94
CA PRO A 365 -14.84 -10.24 -36.57
C PRO A 365 -13.76 -9.19 -36.29
N ASP A 366 -12.85 -8.95 -37.25
CA ASP A 366 -11.75 -7.99 -37.09
C ASP A 366 -12.24 -6.54 -37.17
N ASP A 367 -13.15 -6.23 -38.11
CA ASP A 367 -13.78 -4.91 -38.20
C ASP A 367 -14.63 -4.63 -36.96
N ALA A 368 -15.44 -5.60 -36.53
CA ALA A 368 -16.23 -5.51 -35.31
C ALA A 368 -15.33 -5.22 -34.08
N MET A 369 -14.16 -5.86 -34.00
CA MET A 369 -13.19 -5.58 -32.94
C MET A 369 -12.62 -4.16 -33.03
N SER A 370 -12.28 -3.68 -34.23
CA SER A 370 -11.80 -2.31 -34.46
C SER A 370 -12.83 -1.27 -34.02
N HIS A 371 -14.09 -1.41 -34.46
CA HIS A 371 -15.19 -0.53 -34.03
C HIS A 371 -15.41 -0.58 -32.51
N LEU A 372 -15.42 -1.78 -31.93
CA LEU A 372 -15.63 -1.96 -30.50
C LEU A 372 -14.52 -1.34 -29.66
N MET A 373 -13.25 -1.37 -30.11
CA MET A 373 -12.14 -0.72 -29.43
C MET A 373 -12.35 0.79 -29.31
N THR A 374 -12.73 1.44 -30.40
CA THR A 374 -13.00 2.89 -30.44
C THR A 374 -14.08 3.28 -29.44
N ILE A 375 -15.16 2.48 -29.36
CA ILE A 375 -16.29 2.74 -28.46
C ILE A 375 -15.91 2.49 -26.99
N THR A 376 -15.23 1.37 -26.71
CA THR A 376 -14.95 0.91 -25.33
C THR A 376 -13.67 1.51 -24.74
N GLY A 377 -12.82 2.13 -25.56
CA GLY A 377 -11.57 2.77 -25.14
C GLY A 377 -10.41 1.81 -24.85
N HIS A 378 -10.46 0.57 -25.37
CA HIS A 378 -9.35 -0.37 -25.26
C HIS A 378 -8.19 0.06 -26.15
N ALA A 379 -6.98 0.09 -25.60
CA ALA A 379 -5.79 0.56 -26.33
C ALA A 379 -5.29 -0.45 -27.39
N THR A 380 -5.54 -1.75 -27.19
CA THR A 380 -5.07 -2.80 -28.11
C THR A 380 -6.13 -3.86 -28.35
N GLN A 381 -6.15 -4.43 -29.56
CA GLN A 381 -7.02 -5.56 -29.90
C GLN A 381 -6.74 -6.77 -29.00
N ALA A 382 -5.47 -7.01 -28.64
CA ALA A 382 -5.10 -8.10 -27.74
C ALA A 382 -5.76 -7.97 -26.36
N ALA A 383 -5.82 -6.76 -25.80
CA ALA A 383 -6.50 -6.50 -24.54
C ALA A 383 -8.01 -6.76 -24.64
N LEU A 384 -8.65 -6.30 -25.73
CA LEU A 384 -10.06 -6.53 -25.99
C LEU A 384 -10.38 -8.01 -26.25
N LYS A 385 -9.56 -8.73 -27.02
CA LYS A 385 -9.72 -10.17 -27.27
C LYS A 385 -9.63 -10.98 -25.97
N LYS A 386 -8.67 -10.63 -25.11
CA LYS A 386 -8.54 -11.22 -23.78
C LYS A 386 -9.76 -10.90 -22.90
N TYR A 387 -10.35 -9.73 -23.07
CA TYR A 387 -11.58 -9.34 -22.38
C TYR A 387 -12.78 -10.17 -22.86
N LEU A 388 -13.04 -10.21 -24.17
CA LEU A 388 -14.16 -10.94 -24.79
C LEU A 388 -14.09 -12.46 -24.56
N ARG A 389 -12.89 -13.05 -24.61
CA ARG A 389 -12.69 -14.46 -24.26
C ARG A 389 -13.00 -14.76 -22.79
N LYS A 390 -12.78 -13.79 -21.88
CA LYS A 390 -13.09 -13.95 -20.46
C LYS A 390 -14.58 -13.85 -20.16
N THR A 391 -15.33 -13.12 -20.98
CA THR A 391 -16.78 -12.93 -20.85
C THR A 391 -17.60 -13.95 -21.65
N ASP A 392 -16.95 -14.97 -22.21
CA ASP A 392 -17.56 -16.00 -23.05
C ASP A 392 -18.37 -15.42 -24.23
N SER A 393 -17.90 -14.29 -24.78
CA SER A 393 -18.60 -13.56 -25.85
C SER A 393 -18.48 -14.26 -27.21
N PHE A 394 -17.47 -15.11 -27.38
CA PHE A 394 -17.26 -15.92 -28.58
C PHE A 394 -18.02 -17.23 -28.46
N LYS A 395 -19.33 -17.20 -28.62
CA LYS A 395 -20.10 -18.44 -28.86
C LYS A 395 -20.13 -18.69 -30.36
N PRO A 396 -19.63 -19.83 -30.85
CA PRO A 396 -19.86 -20.19 -32.24
C PRO A 396 -21.38 -20.23 -32.49
N LYS A 397 -21.80 -19.90 -33.71
CA LYS A 397 -23.16 -20.21 -34.14
C LYS A 397 -23.37 -21.72 -34.04
N ASP A 398 -24.62 -22.14 -33.88
CA ASP A 398 -24.97 -23.55 -33.96
C ASP A 398 -24.33 -24.15 -35.22
N TRP A 399 -23.50 -25.16 -35.01
CA TRP A 399 -22.72 -25.82 -36.05
C TRP A 399 -23.34 -27.15 -36.46
N SER A 400 -24.58 -27.43 -36.01
CA SER A 400 -25.32 -28.65 -36.36
C SER A 400 -25.46 -28.79 -37.88
N GLU A 401 -25.55 -27.68 -38.62
CA GLU A 401 -25.56 -27.65 -40.10
C GLU A 401 -24.34 -28.32 -40.77
N TYR A 402 -23.21 -28.44 -40.06
CA TYR A 402 -22.02 -29.15 -40.57
C TYR A 402 -22.07 -30.67 -40.35
N PHE A 403 -23.06 -31.16 -39.59
CA PHE A 403 -23.22 -32.57 -39.21
C PHE A 403 -24.55 -33.17 -39.68
N GLU A 404 -25.53 -32.35 -40.00
CA GLU A 404 -26.77 -32.78 -40.66
C GLU A 404 -26.44 -33.16 -42.12
N LYS A 405 -26.64 -34.44 -42.46
CA LYS A 405 -26.39 -35.02 -43.79
C LYS A 405 -27.55 -34.79 -44.75
#